data_AF-A0A553BTM2-F1
#
_entry.id   AF-A0A553BTM2-F1
#
_cell.length_a   1.000
_cell.length_b   1.000
_cell.length_c   1.000
_cell.angle_alpha   90.00
_cell.angle_beta   90.00
_cell.angle_gamma   90.00
#
_symmetry.space_group_name_H-M   'P 1'
#
loop_
_entity.id
_entity.type
_entity.pdbx_description
1 polymer ?
#
loop_
_entity_poly.entity_id
_entity_poly.type
_entity_poly.pdbx_seq_one_letter_code
_entity_poly.pdbx_strand_id
1 'polypeptide(L)'
;MKHLLIYTLLLFSAARCSNELVFEDQSFQKKTTLPCKENCPKITVKIPVANAVPIVADSINKKVFSVLKEIIYFGEKPYTSTNYDGLLTSFIDSYEKLQKEFPNDKFGWEADIEGSIKYQSDSILNIEIKHYTYTGGAHGYQGLRSLLFDPNTGKFIPNTKLFKDKNAFKAFAEKKFRAKYKIPTNKSINSTGLMFEDEKFNLPQNIFYTDKGLLLYYNSYEAASYADGPKELLLLYKEVNDYLTVK
;
A
#
# COMPACT_ATOMS: atom_id res chain seq x y z
N MET A 1 43.94 50.12 -33.01
CA MET A 1 43.74 48.79 -32.38
C MET A 1 42.42 48.84 -31.62
N LYS A 2 41.41 48.06 -32.06
CA LYS A 2 40.05 48.09 -31.50
C LYS A 2 39.97 47.09 -30.34
N HIS A 3 39.60 47.54 -29.15
CA HIS A 3 39.28 46.68 -28.02
C HIS A 3 37.82 46.23 -28.12
N LEU A 4 37.60 44.92 -28.20
CA LEU A 4 36.29 44.28 -28.21
C LEU A 4 35.97 43.85 -26.77
N LEU A 5 35.05 44.55 -26.10
CA LEU A 5 34.53 44.12 -24.79
C LEU A 5 33.44 43.07 -25.01
N ILE A 6 33.69 41.85 -24.55
CA ILE A 6 32.71 40.77 -24.52
C ILE A 6 32.04 40.79 -23.14
N TYR A 7 30.76 41.15 -23.10
CA TYR A 7 29.92 41.02 -21.91
C TYR A 7 29.37 39.59 -21.84
N THR A 8 29.87 38.79 -20.90
CA THR A 8 29.29 37.49 -20.56
C THR A 8 28.04 37.70 -19.71
N LEU A 9 26.86 37.47 -20.31
CA LEU A 9 25.58 37.47 -19.62
C LEU A 9 25.45 36.18 -18.80
N LEU A 10 25.70 36.26 -17.49
CA LEU A 10 25.43 35.18 -16.54
C LEU A 10 23.91 35.05 -16.33
N LEU A 11 23.30 34.11 -17.03
CA LEU A 11 21.92 33.66 -16.77
C LEU A 11 21.89 32.89 -15.43
N PHE A 12 21.55 33.60 -14.36
CA PHE A 12 21.16 32.96 -13.09
C PHE A 12 19.78 32.33 -13.27
N SER A 13 19.74 31.01 -13.49
CA SER A 13 18.50 30.24 -13.38
C SER A 13 18.11 30.15 -11.90
N ALA A 14 17.18 30.98 -11.45
CA ALA A 14 16.55 30.82 -10.15
C ALA A 14 15.75 29.51 -10.14
N ALA A 15 16.29 28.47 -9.49
CA ALA A 15 15.50 27.30 -9.14
C ALA A 15 14.39 27.77 -8.19
N ARG A 16 13.16 27.88 -8.71
CA ARG A 16 11.97 28.08 -7.86
C ARG A 16 11.85 26.84 -6.99
N CYS A 17 11.98 26.98 -5.68
CA CYS A 17 11.48 25.97 -4.75
C CYS A 17 9.98 25.80 -5.02
N SER A 18 9.59 24.67 -5.62
CA SER A 18 8.19 24.29 -5.69
C SER A 18 7.73 23.92 -4.28
N ASN A 19 6.67 24.56 -3.79
CA ASN A 19 6.03 24.21 -2.52
C ASN A 19 5.10 22.99 -2.63
N GLU A 20 5.18 22.26 -3.75
CA GLU A 20 4.35 21.10 -4.04
C GLU A 20 5.11 19.81 -3.74
N LEU A 21 4.38 18.79 -3.28
CA LEU A 21 4.93 17.45 -3.10
C LEU A 21 5.38 16.90 -4.46
N VAL A 22 6.63 16.45 -4.50
CA VAL A 22 7.20 15.73 -5.64
C VAL A 22 7.44 14.29 -5.21
N PHE A 23 7.11 13.33 -6.07
CA PHE A 23 7.38 11.92 -5.84
C PHE A 23 8.41 11.40 -6.82
N GLU A 24 9.39 10.67 -6.31
CA GLU A 24 10.37 9.96 -7.11
C GLU A 24 10.34 8.48 -6.77
N ASP A 25 10.22 7.63 -7.79
CA ASP A 25 10.28 6.18 -7.60
C ASP A 25 11.70 5.77 -7.18
N GLN A 26 11.81 5.12 -6.02
CA GLN A 26 13.03 4.48 -5.57
C GLN A 26 12.90 2.96 -5.61
N SER A 27 13.94 2.30 -6.11
CA SER A 27 14.00 0.85 -6.27
C SER A 27 15.11 0.27 -5.39
N PHE A 28 14.75 -0.76 -4.62
CA PHE A 28 15.65 -1.51 -3.75
C PHE A 28 15.51 -3.00 -4.08
N GLN A 29 16.62 -3.72 -4.00
CA GLN A 29 16.61 -5.16 -4.17
C GLN A 29 17.67 -5.83 -3.30
N LYS A 30 17.38 -7.04 -2.85
CA LYS A 30 18.33 -7.89 -2.14
C LYS A 30 18.10 -9.33 -2.54
N LYS A 31 19.18 -10.11 -2.61
CA LYS A 31 19.18 -11.55 -2.85
C LYS A 31 19.97 -12.22 -1.75
N THR A 32 19.69 -13.50 -1.49
CA THR A 32 20.49 -14.30 -0.57
C THR A 32 21.97 -14.35 -0.98
N THR A 33 22.83 -14.45 0.03
CA THR A 33 24.26 -14.71 -0.09
C THR A 33 24.58 -16.20 -0.14
N LEU A 34 23.63 -17.07 0.21
CA LEU A 34 23.80 -18.52 0.15
C LEU A 34 23.82 -19.01 -1.30
N PRO A 35 24.60 -20.07 -1.61
CA PRO A 35 24.58 -20.69 -2.93
C PRO A 35 23.18 -21.19 -3.30
N CYS A 36 22.65 -20.73 -4.43
CA CYS A 36 21.35 -21.12 -4.96
C CYS A 36 21.42 -21.28 -6.49
N LYS A 37 20.70 -22.27 -7.03
CA LYS A 37 20.67 -22.52 -8.49
C LYS A 37 19.40 -21.98 -9.15
N GLU A 38 18.26 -22.22 -8.51
CA GLU A 38 16.93 -21.82 -8.97
C GLU A 38 16.12 -21.27 -7.79
N ASN A 39 15.12 -20.43 -8.07
CA ASN A 39 14.26 -19.79 -7.06
C ASN A 39 15.07 -19.13 -5.93
N CYS A 40 16.19 -18.50 -6.28
CA CYS A 40 17.05 -17.83 -5.32
C CYS A 40 16.26 -16.80 -4.51
N PRO A 41 16.28 -16.89 -3.16
CA PRO A 41 15.58 -15.97 -2.31
C PRO A 41 15.89 -14.52 -2.64
N LYS A 42 14.85 -13.72 -2.83
CA LYS A 42 14.96 -12.34 -3.28
C LYS A 42 13.83 -11.48 -2.73
N ILE A 43 14.11 -10.19 -2.59
CA ILE A 43 13.13 -9.16 -2.32
C ILE A 43 13.36 -7.98 -3.26
N THR A 44 12.29 -7.49 -3.87
CA THR A 44 12.25 -6.28 -4.70
C THR A 44 11.23 -5.30 -4.13
N VAL A 45 11.63 -4.04 -4.03
CA VAL A 45 10.79 -2.96 -3.52
C VAL A 45 10.94 -1.77 -4.44
N LYS A 46 9.83 -1.32 -5.05
CA LYS A 46 9.76 -0.08 -5.81
C LYS A 46 8.68 0.80 -5.20
N ILE A 47 9.03 1.98 -4.69
CA ILE A 47 8.09 2.83 -3.92
C ILE A 47 8.27 4.30 -4.32
N PRO A 48 7.17 5.08 -4.46
CA PRO A 48 7.26 6.52 -4.62
C PRO A 48 7.67 7.17 -3.29
N VAL A 49 8.79 7.89 -3.30
CA VAL A 49 9.31 8.63 -2.15
C VAL A 49 8.94 10.10 -2.30
N ALA A 50 8.27 10.64 -1.29
CA ALA A 50 7.91 12.05 -1.24
C ALA A 50 9.14 12.93 -0.98
N ASN A 51 9.21 14.08 -1.65
CA ASN A 51 10.30 15.05 -1.61
C ASN A 51 9.75 16.50 -1.58
N ALA A 52 10.66 17.49 -1.68
CA ALA A 52 10.42 18.94 -1.76
C ALA A 52 9.84 19.63 -0.52
N VAL A 53 8.91 19.00 0.21
CA VAL A 53 8.26 19.56 1.41
C VAL A 53 8.67 18.75 2.64
N PRO A 54 9.80 19.05 3.32
CA PRO A 54 10.49 18.08 4.18
C PRO A 54 9.65 17.47 5.30
N ILE A 55 8.83 18.26 6.00
CA ILE A 55 8.00 17.77 7.12
C ILE A 55 6.88 16.85 6.61
N VAL A 56 6.22 17.26 5.53
CA VAL A 56 5.12 16.50 4.91
C VAL A 56 5.66 15.22 4.30
N ALA A 57 6.76 15.32 3.55
CA ALA A 57 7.46 14.21 2.93
C ALA A 57 7.94 13.18 3.96
N ASP A 58 8.59 13.62 5.04
CA ASP A 58 9.04 12.75 6.11
C ASP A 58 7.88 11.98 6.77
N SER A 59 6.77 12.65 7.03
CA SER A 59 5.56 12.02 7.59
C SER A 59 5.00 10.92 6.68
N ILE A 60 4.86 11.21 5.37
CA ILE A 60 4.39 10.24 4.38
C ILE A 60 5.37 9.05 4.28
N ASN A 61 6.65 9.34 4.08
CA ASN A 61 7.70 8.32 3.88
C ASN A 61 7.82 7.40 5.11
N LYS A 62 7.75 7.95 6.33
CA LYS A 62 7.75 7.14 7.57
C LYS A 62 6.56 6.20 7.64
N LYS A 63 5.35 6.65 7.27
CA LYS A 63 4.17 5.77 7.29
C LYS A 63 4.25 4.69 6.22
N VAL A 64 4.70 5.03 5.02
CA VAL A 64 4.94 4.07 3.93
C VAL A 64 5.94 3.01 4.40
N PHE A 65 7.11 3.43 4.93
CA PHE A 65 8.12 2.53 5.45
C PHE A 65 7.60 1.63 6.58
N SER A 66 6.82 2.17 7.52
CA SER A 66 6.17 1.37 8.58
C SER A 66 5.28 0.26 8.03
N VAL A 67 4.52 0.55 6.97
CA VAL A 67 3.62 -0.43 6.34
C VAL A 67 4.42 -1.49 5.59
N LEU A 68 5.55 -1.14 4.96
CA LEU A 68 6.44 -2.15 4.38
C LEU A 68 6.97 -3.12 5.44
N LYS A 69 7.32 -2.62 6.63
CA LYS A 69 7.73 -3.48 7.75
C LYS A 69 6.63 -4.46 8.15
N GLU A 70 5.36 -4.03 8.13
CA GLU A 70 4.20 -4.90 8.38
C GLU A 70 3.93 -5.90 7.24
N ILE A 71 4.32 -5.59 6.00
CA ILE A 71 4.13 -6.50 4.86
C ILE A 71 5.16 -7.63 4.87
N ILE A 72 6.43 -7.33 5.14
CA ILE A 72 7.53 -8.27 4.91
C ILE A 72 8.07 -8.94 6.19
N TYR A 73 7.55 -8.63 7.38
CA TYR A 73 8.11 -9.21 8.60
C TYR A 73 7.92 -10.73 8.64
N PHE A 74 8.89 -11.39 9.28
CA PHE A 74 8.82 -12.81 9.60
C PHE A 74 9.06 -13.02 11.10
N GLY A 75 8.21 -13.83 11.74
CA GLY A 75 8.23 -14.06 13.19
C GLY A 75 7.15 -13.28 13.95
N GLU A 76 7.36 -13.03 15.24
CA GLU A 76 6.34 -12.42 16.12
C GLU A 76 6.23 -10.89 16.01
N LYS A 77 7.33 -10.22 15.63
CA LYS A 77 7.42 -8.75 15.64
C LYS A 77 8.02 -8.22 14.34
N PRO A 78 7.63 -7.01 13.89
CA PRO A 78 8.29 -6.35 12.78
C PRO A 78 9.79 -6.11 13.03
N TYR A 79 10.56 -6.07 11.94
CA TYR A 79 12.00 -5.77 12.00
C TYR A 79 12.29 -4.41 12.66
N THR A 80 13.47 -4.22 13.23
CA THR A 80 13.85 -2.95 13.89
C THR A 80 14.52 -1.94 12.95
N SER A 81 14.85 -2.36 11.72
CA SER A 81 15.48 -1.53 10.69
C SER A 81 14.73 -0.22 10.46
N THR A 82 15.51 0.83 10.19
CA THR A 82 15.05 2.22 10.05
C THR A 82 15.20 2.77 8.63
N ASN A 83 15.75 1.98 7.70
CA ASN A 83 15.89 2.30 6.28
C ASN A 83 15.62 1.07 5.40
N TYR A 84 15.43 1.28 4.10
CA TYR A 84 15.07 0.24 3.14
C TYR A 84 16.15 -0.86 3.02
N ASP A 85 17.43 -0.50 2.88
CA ASP A 85 18.51 -1.49 2.74
C ASP A 85 18.61 -2.42 3.94
N GLY A 86 18.52 -1.86 5.14
CA GLY A 86 18.48 -2.62 6.40
C GLY A 86 17.22 -3.48 6.50
N LEU A 87 16.08 -2.99 6.03
CA LEU A 87 14.82 -3.74 6.02
C LEU A 87 14.89 -4.95 5.08
N LEU A 88 15.36 -4.77 3.85
CA LEU A 88 15.54 -5.86 2.88
C LEU A 88 16.61 -6.85 3.35
N THR A 89 17.67 -6.36 4.00
CA THR A 89 18.71 -7.21 4.61
C THR A 89 18.11 -8.07 5.72
N SER A 90 17.26 -7.52 6.60
CA SER A 90 16.59 -8.31 7.66
C SER A 90 15.69 -9.42 7.12
N PHE A 91 15.01 -9.20 6.00
CA PHE A 91 14.21 -10.23 5.32
C PHE A 91 15.10 -11.39 4.83
N ILE A 92 16.19 -11.07 4.13
CA ILE A 92 17.14 -12.07 3.64
C ILE A 92 17.84 -12.79 4.80
N ASP A 93 18.27 -12.08 5.83
CA ASP A 93 18.93 -12.68 7.00
C ASP A 93 18.00 -13.65 7.74
N SER A 94 16.69 -13.36 7.77
CA SER A 94 15.68 -14.26 8.35
C SER A 94 15.60 -15.57 7.57
N TYR A 95 15.58 -15.50 6.24
CA TYR A 95 15.66 -16.68 5.39
C TYR A 95 16.96 -17.46 5.63
N GLU A 96 18.11 -16.79 5.62
CA GLU A 96 19.41 -17.46 5.76
C GLU A 96 19.59 -18.11 7.13
N LYS A 97 19.03 -17.50 8.17
CA LYS A 97 18.96 -18.11 9.51
C LYS A 97 18.10 -19.37 9.49
N LEU A 98 16.91 -19.31 8.89
CA LEU A 98 16.02 -20.46 8.78
C LEU A 98 16.67 -21.60 7.97
N GLN A 99 17.34 -21.28 6.86
CA GLN A 99 18.03 -22.28 6.03
C GLN A 99 19.17 -23.00 6.79
N LYS A 100 19.83 -22.33 7.74
CA LYS A 100 20.84 -22.98 8.60
C LYS A 100 20.21 -23.96 9.58
N GLU A 101 19.03 -23.63 10.11
CA GLU A 101 18.27 -24.49 11.01
C GLU A 101 17.61 -25.66 10.27
N PHE A 102 17.22 -25.45 9.01
CA PHE A 102 16.56 -26.43 8.14
C PHE A 102 17.25 -26.57 6.77
N PRO A 103 18.46 -27.19 6.69
CA PRO A 103 19.26 -27.21 5.46
C PRO A 103 18.63 -27.94 4.27
N ASN A 104 17.65 -28.80 4.53
CA ASN A 104 16.96 -29.58 3.50
C ASN A 104 15.76 -28.85 2.90
N ASP A 105 15.33 -27.72 3.48
CA ASP A 105 14.27 -26.91 2.92
C ASP A 105 14.74 -26.28 1.61
N LYS A 106 13.84 -26.28 0.62
CA LYS A 106 14.12 -25.81 -0.75
C LYS A 106 13.29 -24.59 -1.13
N PHE A 107 12.57 -24.00 -0.17
CA PHE A 107 11.67 -22.89 -0.45
C PHE A 107 12.47 -21.61 -0.67
N GLY A 108 12.48 -21.12 -1.90
CA GLY A 108 13.00 -19.81 -2.22
C GLY A 108 12.05 -18.73 -1.72
N TRP A 109 12.46 -17.92 -0.75
CA TRP A 109 11.63 -16.79 -0.31
C TRP A 109 11.55 -15.71 -1.39
N GLU A 110 10.37 -15.16 -1.59
CA GLU A 110 10.14 -14.07 -2.55
C GLU A 110 9.32 -12.98 -1.90
N ALA A 111 9.69 -11.73 -2.15
CA ALA A 111 8.85 -10.59 -1.84
C ALA A 111 8.94 -9.57 -2.99
N ASP A 112 7.80 -9.15 -3.52
CA ASP A 112 7.71 -8.13 -4.56
C ASP A 112 6.70 -7.06 -4.13
N ILE A 113 7.19 -5.83 -3.96
CA ILE A 113 6.39 -4.71 -3.46
C ILE A 113 6.51 -3.54 -4.43
N GLU A 114 5.37 -3.07 -4.92
CA GLU A 114 5.25 -1.94 -5.82
C GLU A 114 4.27 -0.91 -5.24
N GLY A 115 4.76 0.31 -5.04
CA GLY A 115 3.96 1.47 -4.63
C GLY A 115 3.62 2.37 -5.80
N SER A 116 2.49 3.04 -5.75
CA SER A 116 2.10 4.06 -6.73
C SER A 116 1.17 5.11 -6.12
N ILE A 117 1.14 6.31 -6.70
CA ILE A 117 0.12 7.31 -6.39
C ILE A 117 -1.17 6.89 -7.09
N LYS A 118 -2.15 6.42 -6.31
CA LYS A 118 -3.45 5.93 -6.83
C LYS A 118 -4.39 7.07 -7.17
N TYR A 119 -4.38 8.11 -6.33
CA TYR A 119 -5.23 9.27 -6.44
C TYR A 119 -4.59 10.44 -5.72
N GLN A 120 -4.74 11.65 -6.26
CA GLN A 120 -4.24 12.87 -5.65
C GLN A 120 -5.20 14.03 -5.96
N SER A 121 -5.56 14.76 -4.92
CA SER A 121 -6.27 16.05 -4.96
C SER A 121 -5.68 16.98 -3.89
N ASP A 122 -6.22 18.19 -3.77
CA ASP A 122 -5.81 19.14 -2.72
C ASP A 122 -6.11 18.66 -1.29
N SER A 123 -6.98 17.66 -1.14
CA SER A 123 -7.47 17.18 0.16
C SER A 123 -7.11 15.73 0.48
N ILE A 124 -6.80 14.91 -0.53
CA ILE A 124 -6.43 13.50 -0.37
C ILE A 124 -5.21 13.20 -1.24
N LEU A 125 -4.21 12.58 -0.64
CA LEU A 125 -3.23 11.76 -1.32
C LEU A 125 -3.50 10.30 -0.97
N ASN A 126 -3.70 9.45 -1.97
CA ASN A 126 -3.83 8.01 -1.80
C ASN A 126 -2.64 7.30 -2.44
N ILE A 127 -1.81 6.67 -1.62
CA ILE A 127 -0.75 5.76 -2.06
C ILE A 127 -1.28 4.33 -2.01
N GLU A 128 -1.19 3.61 -3.12
CA GLU A 128 -1.43 2.17 -3.20
C GLU A 128 -0.10 1.44 -3.04
N ILE A 129 -0.07 0.38 -2.24
CA ILE A 129 1.04 -0.58 -2.21
C ILE A 129 0.49 -1.94 -2.60
N LYS A 130 0.89 -2.41 -3.77
CA LYS A 130 0.70 -3.79 -4.20
C LYS A 130 1.85 -4.61 -3.67
N HIS A 131 1.54 -5.76 -3.08
CA HIS A 131 2.58 -6.63 -2.54
C HIS A 131 2.27 -8.10 -2.82
N TYR A 132 3.35 -8.86 -2.92
CA TYR A 132 3.39 -10.30 -2.90
C TYR A 132 4.51 -10.75 -1.95
N THR A 133 4.23 -11.73 -1.09
CA THR A 133 5.22 -12.37 -0.24
C THR A 133 5.06 -13.88 -0.26
N TYR A 134 6.17 -14.60 -0.27
CA TYR A 134 6.25 -16.04 -0.14
C TYR A 134 7.43 -16.37 0.75
N THR A 135 7.14 -16.95 1.91
CA THR A 135 8.15 -17.34 2.91
C THR A 135 8.07 -18.85 3.21
N GLY A 136 7.66 -19.64 2.21
CA GLY A 136 7.35 -21.07 2.34
C GLY A 136 5.85 -21.37 2.41
N GLY A 137 5.51 -22.67 2.39
CA GLY A 137 4.12 -23.14 2.40
C GLY A 137 3.53 -23.39 1.01
N ALA A 138 2.21 -23.56 0.94
CA ALA A 138 1.50 -24.01 -0.27
C ALA A 138 1.41 -22.94 -1.37
N HIS A 139 1.35 -21.65 -1.00
CA HIS A 139 1.28 -20.53 -1.93
C HIS A 139 1.79 -19.25 -1.28
N GLY A 140 2.09 -18.23 -2.08
CA GLY A 140 2.36 -16.88 -1.59
C GLY A 140 1.09 -16.13 -1.20
N TYR A 141 1.27 -14.97 -0.60
CA TYR A 141 0.20 -14.05 -0.26
C TYR A 141 0.38 -12.77 -1.05
N GLN A 142 -0.64 -12.39 -1.81
CA GLN A 142 -0.70 -11.10 -2.49
C GLN A 142 -1.84 -10.26 -1.96
N GLY A 143 -1.65 -8.94 -1.98
CA GLY A 143 -2.71 -8.01 -1.64
C GLY A 143 -2.38 -6.57 -1.97
N LEU A 144 -3.33 -5.71 -1.63
CA LEU A 144 -3.17 -4.27 -1.69
C LEU A 144 -3.16 -3.67 -0.28
N ARG A 145 -2.49 -2.53 -0.14
CA ARG A 145 -2.63 -1.58 0.97
C ARG A 145 -3.03 -0.22 0.41
N SER A 146 -4.03 0.39 1.04
CA SER A 146 -4.39 1.79 0.77
C SER A 146 -3.89 2.68 1.91
N LEU A 147 -3.06 3.66 1.58
CA LEU A 147 -2.59 4.67 2.52
C LEU A 147 -3.12 6.03 2.11
N LEU A 148 -3.90 6.64 3.01
CA LEU A 148 -4.53 7.94 2.79
C LEU A 148 -3.81 9.00 3.62
N PHE A 149 -3.52 10.14 3.01
CA PHE A 149 -2.85 11.25 3.64
C PHE A 149 -3.55 12.57 3.31
N ASP A 150 -3.47 13.52 4.23
CA ASP A 150 -3.66 14.93 3.92
C ASP A 150 -2.38 15.42 3.21
N PRO A 151 -2.46 15.87 1.94
CA PRO A 151 -1.29 16.27 1.15
C PRO A 151 -0.58 17.52 1.70
N ASN A 152 -1.27 18.36 2.48
CA ASN A 152 -0.72 19.60 3.02
C ASN A 152 0.05 19.36 4.33
N THR A 153 -0.34 18.33 5.08
CA THR A 153 0.25 18.04 6.40
C THR A 153 1.04 16.74 6.46
N GLY A 154 0.87 15.87 5.45
CA GLY A 154 1.48 14.54 5.38
C GLY A 154 0.90 13.57 6.41
N LYS A 155 -0.16 13.97 7.12
CA LYS A 155 -0.76 13.16 8.18
C LYS A 155 -1.56 12.01 7.58
N PHE A 156 -1.30 10.81 8.09
CA PHE A 156 -2.09 9.63 7.76
C PHE A 156 -3.54 9.77 8.22
N ILE A 157 -4.48 9.46 7.33
CA ILE A 157 -5.92 9.48 7.57
C ILE A 157 -6.40 8.03 7.73
N PRO A 158 -6.71 7.56 8.95
CA PRO A 158 -7.23 6.21 9.14
C PRO A 158 -8.66 6.09 8.59
N ASN A 159 -9.06 4.88 8.16
CA ASN A 159 -10.41 4.62 7.62
C ASN A 159 -11.54 5.07 8.55
N THR A 160 -11.32 5.06 9.87
CA THR A 160 -12.29 5.52 10.88
C THR A 160 -12.60 7.01 10.81
N LYS A 161 -11.77 7.81 10.13
CA LYS A 161 -11.95 9.26 9.95
C LYS A 161 -12.57 9.64 8.60
N LEU A 162 -12.75 8.69 7.69
CA LEU A 162 -13.28 8.97 6.35
C LEU A 162 -14.77 9.29 6.35
N PHE A 163 -15.52 8.82 7.35
CA PHE A 163 -16.97 8.88 7.36
C PHE A 163 -17.50 9.73 8.51
N LYS A 164 -18.50 10.56 8.23
CA LYS A 164 -19.22 11.36 9.24
C LYS A 164 -19.96 10.46 10.23
N ASP A 165 -20.63 9.45 9.69
CA ASP A 165 -21.26 8.36 10.43
C ASP A 165 -20.84 7.03 9.80
N LYS A 166 -19.94 6.33 10.50
CA LYS A 166 -19.40 5.03 10.07
C LYS A 166 -20.49 3.96 9.99
N ASN A 167 -21.48 3.97 10.88
CA ASN A 167 -22.52 2.94 10.90
C ASN A 167 -23.51 3.14 9.75
N ALA A 168 -23.91 4.40 9.49
CA ALA A 168 -24.74 4.73 8.34
C ALA A 168 -24.05 4.37 7.01
N PHE A 169 -22.75 4.71 6.88
CA PHE A 169 -21.98 4.32 5.70
C PHE A 169 -21.84 2.80 5.57
N LYS A 170 -21.57 2.09 6.67
CA LYS A 170 -21.46 0.62 6.68
C LYS A 170 -22.76 -0.03 6.21
N ALA A 171 -23.93 0.43 6.67
CA ALA A 171 -25.22 -0.08 6.22
C ALA A 171 -25.48 0.20 4.73
N PHE A 172 -25.12 1.39 4.25
CA PHE A 172 -25.19 1.72 2.82
C PHE A 172 -24.30 0.81 1.97
N ALA A 173 -23.04 0.66 2.38
CA ALA A 173 -22.06 -0.20 1.72
C ALA A 173 -22.53 -1.67 1.72
N GLU A 174 -23.08 -2.18 2.82
CA GLU A 174 -23.62 -3.54 2.89
C GLU A 174 -24.74 -3.74 1.86
N LYS A 175 -25.69 -2.81 1.76
CA LYS A 175 -26.78 -2.89 0.77
C LYS A 175 -26.24 -2.98 -0.65
N LYS A 176 -25.24 -2.15 -0.98
CA LYS A 176 -24.57 -2.13 -2.29
C LYS A 176 -23.78 -3.41 -2.53
N PHE A 177 -23.08 -3.92 -1.52
CA PHE A 177 -22.31 -5.15 -1.56
C PHE A 177 -23.22 -6.36 -1.81
N ARG A 178 -24.31 -6.50 -1.05
CA ARG A 178 -25.32 -7.54 -1.23
C ARG A 178 -25.91 -7.51 -2.64
N ALA A 179 -26.20 -6.34 -3.18
CA ALA A 179 -26.69 -6.20 -4.55
C ALA A 179 -25.64 -6.66 -5.59
N LYS A 180 -24.37 -6.23 -5.46
CA LYS A 180 -23.28 -6.62 -6.38
C LYS A 180 -23.05 -8.14 -6.38
N TYR A 181 -23.05 -8.76 -5.20
CA TYR A 181 -22.77 -10.19 -5.02
C TYR A 181 -24.03 -11.07 -4.94
N LYS A 182 -25.21 -10.52 -5.28
CA LYS A 182 -26.49 -11.24 -5.35
C LYS A 182 -26.83 -11.99 -4.05
N ILE A 183 -26.52 -11.37 -2.91
CA ILE A 183 -26.80 -11.92 -1.58
C ILE A 183 -28.23 -11.54 -1.18
N PRO A 184 -29.12 -12.50 -0.87
CA PRO A 184 -30.46 -12.18 -0.43
C PRO A 184 -30.47 -11.31 0.84
N THR A 185 -31.39 -10.35 0.91
CA THR A 185 -31.46 -9.39 2.03
C THR A 185 -31.87 -10.05 3.35
N ASN A 186 -32.55 -11.19 3.30
CA ASN A 186 -33.03 -11.96 4.45
C ASN A 186 -32.14 -13.18 4.78
N LYS A 187 -30.92 -13.25 4.22
CA LYS A 187 -29.95 -14.31 4.48
C LYS A 187 -28.66 -13.74 5.06
N SER A 188 -27.90 -14.61 5.71
CA SER A 188 -26.54 -14.33 6.18
C SER A 188 -25.69 -13.70 5.06
N ILE A 189 -24.79 -12.79 5.41
CA ILE A 189 -23.86 -12.21 4.42
C ILE A 189 -23.00 -13.30 3.75
N ASN A 190 -22.79 -14.42 4.44
CA ASN A 190 -21.99 -15.55 3.97
C ASN A 190 -22.78 -16.57 3.13
N SER A 191 -24.08 -16.35 2.87
CA SER A 191 -24.94 -17.34 2.20
C SER A 191 -24.58 -17.66 0.75
N THR A 192 -23.58 -17.00 0.19
CA THR A 192 -23.12 -17.13 -1.20
C THR A 192 -21.66 -17.57 -1.30
N GLY A 193 -21.11 -18.15 -0.22
CA GLY A 193 -19.71 -18.61 -0.16
C GLY A 193 -18.72 -17.56 0.32
N LEU A 194 -19.22 -16.41 0.80
CA LEU A 194 -18.39 -15.41 1.48
C LEU A 194 -18.05 -15.87 2.90
N MET A 195 -17.01 -15.28 3.46
CA MET A 195 -16.37 -15.72 4.71
C MET A 195 -16.14 -14.54 5.67
N PHE A 196 -17.11 -13.65 5.80
CA PHE A 196 -17.05 -12.60 6.81
C PHE A 196 -17.09 -13.21 8.23
N GLU A 197 -16.20 -12.72 9.09
CA GLU A 197 -16.18 -13.08 10.51
C GLU A 197 -17.55 -12.80 11.18
N ASP A 198 -17.95 -13.70 12.09
CA ASP A 198 -19.23 -13.69 12.80
C ASP A 198 -20.49 -13.62 11.89
N GLU A 199 -20.36 -13.96 10.61
CA GLU A 199 -21.41 -13.76 9.61
C GLU A 199 -21.92 -12.31 9.51
N LYS A 200 -21.05 -11.34 9.81
CA LYS A 200 -21.38 -9.91 9.80
C LYS A 200 -20.61 -9.18 8.72
N PHE A 201 -21.32 -8.41 7.90
CA PHE A 201 -20.67 -7.51 6.96
C PHE A 201 -19.74 -6.56 7.73
N ASN A 202 -18.56 -6.31 7.18
CA ASN A 202 -17.60 -5.33 7.68
C ASN A 202 -17.02 -4.54 6.50
N LEU A 203 -16.65 -3.28 6.74
CA LEU A 203 -15.91 -2.48 5.76
C LEU A 203 -14.49 -3.06 5.61
N PRO A 204 -13.87 -2.95 4.42
CA PRO A 204 -12.54 -3.49 4.26
C PRO A 204 -11.48 -2.64 4.95
N GLN A 205 -10.33 -3.24 5.15
CA GLN A 205 -9.11 -2.56 5.57
C GLN A 205 -8.59 -1.60 4.49
N ASN A 206 -8.86 -1.88 3.21
CA ASN A 206 -8.37 -1.05 2.11
C ASN A 206 -9.53 -0.30 1.44
N ILE A 207 -9.50 1.02 1.59
CA ILE A 207 -10.44 1.95 0.96
C ILE A 207 -9.62 2.89 0.08
N PHE A 208 -9.87 2.88 -1.21
CA PHE A 208 -9.16 3.71 -2.17
C PHE A 208 -10.04 4.86 -2.65
N TYR A 209 -9.45 6.05 -2.71
CA TYR A 209 -9.97 7.14 -3.54
C TYR A 209 -9.54 6.88 -4.97
N THR A 210 -10.44 7.16 -5.92
CA THR A 210 -10.22 7.00 -7.36
C THR A 210 -10.98 8.11 -8.06
N ASP A 211 -10.69 8.41 -9.32
CA ASP A 211 -11.39 9.47 -10.07
C ASP A 211 -12.91 9.28 -10.16
N LYS A 212 -13.40 8.04 -9.97
CA LYS A 212 -14.83 7.71 -10.10
C LYS A 212 -15.58 7.67 -8.78
N GLY A 213 -14.88 7.40 -7.68
CA GLY A 213 -15.50 7.12 -6.39
C GLY A 213 -14.60 6.38 -5.42
N LEU A 214 -15.20 5.90 -4.32
CA LEU A 214 -14.50 5.08 -3.34
C LEU A 214 -14.55 3.61 -3.71
N LEU A 215 -13.39 3.00 -3.83
CA LEU A 215 -13.24 1.56 -4.00
C LEU A 215 -13.00 0.91 -2.64
N LEU A 216 -13.99 0.14 -2.17
CA LEU A 216 -13.84 -0.78 -1.04
C LEU A 216 -13.19 -2.06 -1.57
N TYR A 217 -11.98 -2.38 -1.14
CA TYR A 217 -11.21 -3.53 -1.61
C TYR A 217 -10.88 -4.49 -0.46
N TYR A 218 -11.42 -5.69 -0.55
CA TYR A 218 -11.18 -6.80 0.37
C TYR A 218 -10.07 -7.68 -0.23
N ASN A 219 -8.95 -7.81 0.48
CA ASN A 219 -7.94 -8.80 0.11
C ASN A 219 -8.52 -10.23 0.21
N SER A 220 -7.87 -11.21 -0.42
CA SER A 220 -8.17 -12.62 -0.15
C SER A 220 -8.13 -12.90 1.36
N TYR A 221 -9.02 -13.76 1.82
CA TYR A 221 -9.31 -14.08 3.24
C TYR A 221 -10.02 -13.00 4.06
N GLU A 222 -10.23 -11.80 3.52
CA GLU A 222 -10.93 -10.73 4.25
C GLU A 222 -12.46 -10.87 4.15
N ALA A 223 -12.95 -11.28 2.98
CA ALA A 223 -14.38 -11.52 2.74
C ALA A 223 -14.68 -12.85 2.03
N ALA A 224 -13.66 -13.54 1.52
CA ALA A 224 -13.79 -14.78 0.76
C ALA A 224 -12.50 -15.61 0.82
N SER A 225 -12.56 -16.86 0.36
CA SER A 225 -11.40 -17.75 0.31
C SER A 225 -10.29 -17.23 -0.62
N TYR A 226 -9.09 -17.80 -0.52
CA TYR A 226 -8.01 -17.50 -1.47
C TYR A 226 -8.38 -17.86 -2.91
N ALA A 227 -9.04 -19.01 -3.10
CA ALA A 227 -9.46 -19.48 -4.42
C ALA A 227 -10.50 -18.56 -5.07
N ASP A 228 -11.39 -17.96 -4.26
CA ASP A 228 -12.37 -16.99 -4.73
C ASP A 228 -11.79 -15.59 -4.98
N GLY A 229 -10.56 -15.36 -4.52
CA GLY A 229 -9.84 -14.10 -4.70
C GLY A 229 -10.44 -12.91 -3.95
N PRO A 230 -9.87 -11.71 -4.19
CA PRO A 230 -10.32 -10.47 -3.55
C PRO A 230 -11.75 -10.11 -3.95
N LYS A 231 -12.40 -9.27 -3.13
CA LYS A 231 -13.71 -8.68 -3.41
C LYS A 231 -13.60 -7.17 -3.48
N GLU A 232 -14.44 -6.55 -4.28
CA GLU A 232 -14.37 -5.13 -4.55
C GLU A 232 -15.76 -4.52 -4.67
N LEU A 233 -15.91 -3.28 -4.23
CA LEU A 233 -17.13 -2.50 -4.40
C LEU A 233 -16.76 -1.04 -4.66
N LEU A 234 -16.93 -0.60 -5.90
CA LEU A 234 -16.83 0.81 -6.27
C LEU A 234 -18.14 1.52 -5.96
N LEU A 235 -18.07 2.56 -5.14
CA LEU A 235 -19.17 3.44 -4.76
C LEU A 235 -18.93 4.80 -5.40
N LEU A 236 -19.78 5.20 -6.36
CA LEU A 236 -19.58 6.44 -7.10
C LEU A 236 -19.72 7.66 -6.19
N TYR A 237 -18.94 8.71 -6.43
CA TYR A 237 -18.98 9.93 -5.59
C TYR A 237 -20.38 10.54 -5.47
N LYS A 238 -21.19 10.47 -6.53
CA LYS A 238 -22.59 10.91 -6.51
C LYS A 238 -23.45 10.20 -5.44
N GLU A 239 -23.04 9.03 -4.98
CA GLU A 239 -23.77 8.21 -3.99
C GLU A 239 -23.11 8.26 -2.60
N VAL A 240 -21.80 8.48 -2.53
CA VAL A 240 -21.04 8.38 -1.27
C VAL A 240 -20.67 9.73 -0.64
N ASN A 241 -20.66 10.83 -1.41
CA ASN A 241 -20.19 12.13 -0.93
C ASN A 241 -20.86 12.65 0.35
N ASP A 242 -22.11 12.29 0.59
CA ASP A 242 -22.83 12.72 1.79
C ASP A 242 -22.32 12.04 3.06
N TYR A 243 -21.72 10.85 2.93
CA TYR A 243 -21.11 10.10 4.02
C TYR A 243 -19.69 10.57 4.35
N LEU A 244 -19.01 11.25 3.42
CA LEU A 244 -17.57 11.52 3.53
C LEU A 244 -17.23 12.78 4.31
N THR A 245 -16.24 12.65 5.19
CA THR A 245 -15.60 13.75 5.91
C THR A 245 -14.54 14.44 5.05
N VAL A 246 -13.87 13.69 4.18
CA VAL A 246 -12.83 14.18 3.26
C VAL A 246 -13.27 13.94 1.83
N LYS A 247 -13.15 14.94 0.95
CA LYS A 247 -13.67 14.91 -0.42
C LYS A 247 -12.56 15.26 -1.42
#